data_AF-A0A953C7M1-F1
#
_entry.id   AF-A0A953C7M1-F1
#
_cell.length_a   1.000
_cell.length_b   1.000
_cell.length_c   1.000
_cell.angle_alpha   90.00
_cell.angle_beta   90.00
_cell.angle_gamma   90.00
#
_symmetry.space_group_name_H-M   'P 1'
#
loop_
_entity.id
_entity.type
_entity.pdbx_description
1 polymer ?
#
loop_
_entity_poly.entity_id
_entity_poly.type
_entity_poly.pdbx_seq_one_letter_code
_entity_poly.pdbx_strand_id
1 'polypeptide(L)' 'MQIASQPTADGAQSTYQDLARRYGSILGGKGVNIVRADIPGKGTYYRVRIPSSTRNEAISLCEKYKAAGGSCFVSK' A
#
# COMPACT_ATOMS: atom_id res chain seq x y z
N MET A 1 5.95 -2.63 0.89
CA MET A 1 5.67 -1.21 1.25
C MET A 1 4.18 -1.02 1.55
N GLN A 2 3.78 0.00 2.31
CA GLN A 2 2.39 0.41 2.54
C GLN A 2 2.04 1.61 1.66
N ILE A 3 0.86 1.61 1.03
CA ILE A 3 0.43 2.68 0.11
C ILE A 3 -0.88 3.38 0.52
N ALA A 4 -1.65 2.76 1.43
CA ALA A 4 -2.87 3.37 1.99
C ALA A 4 -3.20 2.73 3.35
N SER A 5 -4.12 3.36 4.08
CA SER A 5 -4.69 2.85 5.33
C SER A 5 -6.14 3.32 5.42
N GLN A 6 -7.09 2.38 5.46
CA GLN A 6 -8.53 2.68 5.42
C GLN A 6 -9.26 2.18 6.68
N PRO A 7 -10.38 2.79 7.09
CA PRO A 7 -11.14 2.35 8.27
C PRO A 7 -11.83 0.99 8.10
N THR A 8 -12.04 0.52 6.87
CA THR A 8 -12.71 -0.75 6.56
C THR A 8 -11.89 -1.62 5.60
N ALA A 9 -12.10 -2.94 5.65
CA ALA A 9 -11.44 -3.89 4.75
C ALA A 9 -11.85 -3.64 3.29
N ASP A 10 -13.14 -3.44 3.03
CA ASP A 10 -13.66 -3.14 1.70
C ASP A 10 -13.09 -1.82 1.16
N GLY A 11 -13.01 -0.78 2.01
CA GLY A 11 -12.38 0.48 1.64
C GLY A 11 -10.91 0.31 1.26
N ALA A 12 -10.16 -0.53 1.98
CA ALA A 12 -8.78 -0.87 1.65
C ALA A 12 -8.67 -1.61 0.31
N GLN A 13 -9.57 -2.55 0.04
CA GLN A 13 -9.61 -3.30 -1.21
C GLN A 13 -9.93 -2.39 -2.40
N SER A 14 -10.97 -1.57 -2.31
CA SER A 14 -11.34 -0.60 -3.35
C SER A 14 -10.22 0.41 -3.60
N THR A 15 -9.61 0.93 -2.52
CA THR A 15 -8.46 1.85 -2.65
C THR A 15 -7.31 1.20 -3.42
N TYR A 16 -6.98 -0.06 -3.14
CA TYR A 16 -5.93 -0.74 -3.89
C TYR A 16 -6.29 -0.88 -5.38
N GLN A 17 -7.52 -1.25 -5.72
CA GLN A 17 -7.93 -1.36 -7.12
C GLN A 17 -7.79 -0.02 -7.86
N ASP A 18 -8.21 1.08 -7.24
CA ASP A 18 -8.10 2.42 -7.83
C ASP A 18 -6.63 2.83 -8.03
N LEU A 19 -5.79 2.60 -7.03
CA LEU A 19 -4.35 2.87 -7.12
C LEU A 19 -3.66 1.95 -8.15
N ALA A 20 -4.04 0.68 -8.24
CA ALA A 20 -3.50 -0.25 -9.22
C ALA A 20 -3.87 0.15 -10.65
N ARG A 21 -5.08 0.68 -10.88
CA ARG A 21 -5.48 1.25 -12.18
C ARG A 21 -4.67 2.52 -12.49
N ARG A 22 -4.58 3.45 -11.53
CA ARG A 22 -3.89 4.74 -11.71
C ARG A 22 -2.40 4.60 -11.91
N TYR A 23 -1.76 3.68 -11.21
CA TYR A 23 -0.31 3.45 -11.21
C TYR A 23 0.04 2.09 -11.84
N GLY A 24 -0.72 1.68 -12.87
CA GLY A 24 -0.60 0.36 -13.50
C GLY A 24 0.81 0.01 -14.00
N SER A 25 1.60 1.00 -14.43
CA SER A 25 3.01 0.81 -14.82
C SER A 25 3.95 0.43 -13.68
N ILE A 26 3.54 0.64 -12.42
CA ILE A 26 4.35 0.41 -11.21
C ILE A 26 3.75 -0.71 -10.35
N LEU A 27 2.43 -0.71 -10.20
CA LEU A 27 1.68 -1.65 -9.35
C LEU A 27 1.06 -2.81 -10.15
N GLY A 28 1.04 -2.74 -11.48
CA GLY A 28 0.47 -3.77 -12.34
C GLY A 28 1.05 -5.14 -12.07
N GLY A 29 0.18 -6.15 -11.96
CA GLY A 29 0.57 -7.53 -11.66
C GLY A 29 1.10 -7.80 -10.25
N LYS A 30 1.20 -6.78 -9.38
CA LYS A 30 1.60 -6.97 -7.98
C LYS A 30 0.37 -7.21 -7.12
N GLY A 31 0.36 -8.29 -6.34
CA GLY A 31 -0.70 -8.55 -5.37
C GLY A 31 -0.75 -7.52 -4.23
N VAL A 32 -1.75 -7.65 -3.37
CA VAL A 32 -1.96 -6.78 -2.20
C VAL A 32 -2.18 -7.61 -0.94
N ASN A 33 -1.58 -7.16 0.16
CA ASN A 33 -1.85 -7.65 1.50
C ASN A 33 -2.61 -6.58 2.27
N ILE A 34 -3.87 -6.86 2.61
CA ILE A 34 -4.66 -6.02 3.51
C ILE A 34 -4.42 -6.49 4.94
N VAL A 35 -3.85 -5.62 5.77
CA VAL A 35 -3.44 -5.97 7.14
C VAL A 35 -4.23 -5.12 8.13
N ARG A 36 -5.02 -5.79 8.99
CA ARG A 36 -5.70 -5.16 10.12
C ARG A 36 -4.67 -4.56 11.10
N ALA A 37 -4.91 -3.34 11.56
CA ALA A 37 -4.09 -2.63 12.52
C ALA A 37 -4.98 -1.85 13.47
N ASP A 38 -4.89 -2.16 14.76
CA ASP A 38 -5.56 -1.39 15.80
C ASP A 38 -4.67 -0.20 16.20
N ILE A 39 -5.21 1.00 16.05
CA ILE A 39 -4.49 2.26 16.33
C ILE A 39 -5.10 2.87 17.60
N PRO A 40 -4.32 3.01 18.69
CA PRO A 40 -4.79 3.63 19.92
C PRO A 40 -5.39 5.01 19.67
N GLY A 41 -6.61 5.25 20.18
CA GLY A 41 -7.35 6.51 20.00
C GLY A 41 -7.94 6.75 18.60
N LYS A 42 -7.74 5.85 17.63
CA LYS A 42 -8.31 5.97 16.27
C LYS A 42 -9.17 4.77 15.84
N GLY A 43 -9.02 3.61 16.49
CA GLY A 43 -9.76 2.39 16.20
C GLY A 43 -9.05 1.47 15.20
N THR A 44 -9.80 0.55 14.60
CA THR A 44 -9.28 -0.43 13.65
C THR A 44 -9.13 0.18 12.26
N TYR A 45 -7.96 -0.01 11.65
CA TYR A 45 -7.66 0.35 10.28
C TYR A 45 -7.11 -0.85 9.51
N TYR A 46 -7.13 -0.76 8.19
CA TYR A 46 -6.72 -1.77 7.25
C TYR A 46 -5.65 -1.18 6.34
N ARG A 47 -4.41 -1.62 6.53
CA ARG A 47 -3.24 -1.15 5.80
C ARG A 47 -3.15 -1.89 4.47
N VAL A 48 -3.07 -1.13 3.39
CA VAL A 48 -2.84 -1.66 2.03
C VAL A 48 -1.34 -1.79 1.82
N ARG A 49 -0.83 -3.03 1.76
CA ARG A 49 0.58 -3.32 1.58
C ARG A 49 0.85 -4.04 0.26
N ILE A 50 1.85 -3.56 -0.46
CA ILE A 50 2.41 -4.27 -1.62
C ILE A 50 3.57 -5.14 -1.13
N PRO A 51 3.50 -6.47 -1.31
CA PRO A 51 4.56 -7.38 -0.91
C PRO A 51 5.82 -7.16 -1.75
N SER A 52 6.97 -7.43 -1.15
CA SER A 52 8.29 -7.39 -1.79
C SER A 52 9.17 -8.41 -1.06
N SER A 53 10.09 -9.05 -1.78
CA SER A 53 10.93 -10.12 -1.23
C SER A 53 12.01 -9.58 -0.30
N THR A 54 12.47 -8.35 -0.53
CA THR A 54 13.48 -7.70 0.31
C THR A 54 13.08 -6.27 0.69
N ARG A 55 13.70 -5.75 1.75
CA ARG A 55 13.54 -4.35 2.15
C ARG A 55 14.03 -3.38 1.06
N ASN A 56 15.15 -3.68 0.39
CA ASN A 56 15.67 -2.85 -0.68
C ASN A 56 14.71 -2.79 -1.87
N GLU A 57 14.12 -3.92 -2.26
CA GLU A 57 13.09 -3.95 -3.29
C GLU A 57 11.88 -3.08 -2.91
N ALA A 58 11.42 -3.17 -1.66
CA ALA A 58 10.33 -2.33 -1.16
C ALA A 58 10.67 -0.83 -1.20
N ILE A 59 11.93 -0.46 -0.92
CA ILE A 59 12.43 0.92 -1.00
C ILE A 59 12.41 1.39 -2.46
N SER A 60 13.07 0.67 -3.36
CA SER A 60 13.12 1.05 -4.78
C SER A 60 11.73 1.13 -5.42
N LEU A 61 10.82 0.24 -5.05
CA LEU A 61 9.43 0.32 -5.51
C LEU A 61 8.71 1.56 -4.95
N CYS A 62 8.93 1.89 -3.68
CA CYS A 62 8.35 3.07 -3.06
C CYS A 62 8.88 4.36 -3.68
N GLU A 63 10.17 4.44 -4.02
CA GLU A 63 10.74 5.58 -4.73
C GLU A 63 10.14 5.78 -6.12
N LYS A 64 10.03 4.71 -6.91
CA LYS A 64 9.34 4.74 -8.22
C LYS A 64 7.89 5.21 -8.07
N TYR A 65 7.19 4.67 -7.08
CA TYR A 65 5.80 5.02 -6.80
C TYR A 65 5.64 6.50 -6.41
N LYS A 66 6.54 7.03 -5.57
CA LYS A 66 6.59 8.45 -5.21
C LYS A 66 6.90 9.35 -6.40
N ALA A 67 7.84 8.96 -7.26
CA ALA A 67 8.20 9.71 -8.46
C ALA A 67 7.01 9.85 -9.44
N ALA A 68 6.10 8.87 -9.46
CA ALA A 68 4.85 8.95 -10.22
C ALA A 68 3.73 9.73 -9.50
N GLY A 69 3.99 10.29 -8.31
CA GLY A 69 3.02 11.06 -7.52
C GLY A 69 2.21 10.21 -6.52
N GLY A 70 2.61 8.96 -6.27
CA GLY A 70 2.03 8.13 -5.21
C GLY A 70 2.60 8.44 -3.83
N SER A 71 1.94 7.93 -2.78
CA SER A 71 2.45 8.01 -1.40
C SER A 71 2.67 6.62 -0.82
N CYS A 72 3.85 6.38 -0.25
CA CYS A 72 4.18 5.11 0.36
C CYS A 72 5.09 5.24 1.57
N PHE A 73 5.00 4.22 2.42
CA PHE A 73 5.79 4.04 3.63
C PHE A 73 6.40 2.63 3.64
N VAL A 74 7.71 2.54 3.88
CA VAL A 74 8.41 1.27 4.11
C VAL A 74 8.70 1.18 5.60
N SER A 75 8.15 0.17 6.27
CA SER A 75 8.47 -0.08 7.68
C SER A 75 9.94 -0.45 7.83
N LYS A 76 10.52 -0.16 9.01
CA LYS A 76 11.87 -0.59 9.36
C LYS A 76 11.98 -2.12 9.33
#